data_AF-A0A946A5R6-F1
#
_entry.id   AF-A0A946A5R6-F1
#
_cell.length_a   1.000
_cell.length_b   1.000
_cell.length_c   1.000
_cell.angle_alpha   90.00
_cell.angle_beta   90.00
_cell.angle_gamma   90.00
#
_symmetry.space_group_name_H-M   'P 1'
#
loop_
_entity.id
_entity.type
_entity.pdbx_description
1 polymer ?
#
loop_
_entity_poly.entity_id
_entity_poly.type
_entity_poly.pdbx_seq_one_letter_code
_entity_poly.pdbx_strand_id
1 'polypeptide(L)'
;MSDNESIKDTLDVIRRALEDETEFSKKNDNVLMLNKKVNDDGTVNLLNQSEDFNEVNKVIDKKLSVLLEKKMNSMLESKLPQILDNYFKNKK
;
A
#
# COMPACT_ATOMS: atom_id res chain seq x y z
N MET A 1 14.72 50.25 -18.34
CA MET A 1 15.07 49.15 -17.44
C MET A 1 16.26 48.46 -18.07
N SER A 2 17.41 48.53 -17.41
CA SER A 2 18.61 47.82 -17.86
C SER A 2 18.36 46.32 -17.68
N ASP A 3 18.78 45.47 -18.61
CA ASP A 3 18.57 44.01 -18.51
C ASP A 3 19.12 43.44 -17.18
N ASN A 4 20.15 44.09 -16.62
CA ASN A 4 20.71 43.76 -15.31
C ASN A 4 19.75 44.03 -14.15
N GLU A 5 18.86 45.04 -14.26
CA GLU A 5 17.82 45.30 -13.26
C GLU A 5 16.75 44.20 -13.31
N SER A 6 16.34 43.78 -14.51
CA SER A 6 15.36 42.70 -14.69
C SER A 6 15.88 41.34 -14.19
N ILE A 7 17.17 41.05 -14.40
CA ILE A 7 17.81 39.83 -13.91
C ILE A 7 17.91 39.87 -12.38
N LYS A 8 18.26 41.03 -11.81
CA LYS A 8 18.35 41.21 -10.36
C LYS A 8 17.00 41.06 -9.68
N ASP A 9 15.94 41.64 -10.25
CA ASP A 9 14.57 41.49 -9.73
C ASP A 9 14.11 40.03 -9.77
N THR A 10 14.44 39.30 -10.85
CA THR A 10 14.11 37.87 -10.97
C THR A 10 14.88 37.04 -9.93
N LEU A 11 16.17 37.33 -9.74
CA LEU A 11 17.00 36.62 -8.75
C LEU A 11 16.58 36.95 -7.31
N ASP A 12 16.13 38.16 -7.03
CA ASP A 12 15.62 38.55 -5.70
C ASP A 12 14.29 37.87 -5.39
N VAL A 13 13.42 37.64 -6.39
CA VAL A 13 12.20 36.83 -6.23
C VAL A 13 12.54 35.37 -5.93
N ILE A 14 13.50 34.78 -6.65
CA ILE A 14 13.97 33.40 -6.41
C ILE A 14 14.61 33.29 -5.02
N ARG A 15 15.45 34.26 -4.64
CA ARG A 15 16.09 34.30 -3.31
C ARG A 15 15.04 34.41 -2.22
N ARG A 16 14.05 35.29 -2.34
CA ARG A 16 12.98 35.43 -1.34
C ARG A 16 12.16 34.14 -1.20
N ALA A 17 11.84 33.48 -2.31
CA ALA A 17 11.15 32.21 -2.29
C ALA A 17 11.95 31.12 -1.55
N LEU A 18 13.29 31.08 -1.70
CA LEU A 18 14.17 30.12 -1.04
C LEU A 18 14.51 30.50 0.42
N GLU A 19 14.53 31.78 0.77
CA GLU A 19 14.81 32.26 2.13
C GLU A 19 13.58 32.12 3.04
N ASP A 20 12.36 32.28 2.50
CA ASP A 20 11.10 31.99 3.18
C ASP A 20 10.94 30.47 3.48
N GLU A 21 11.71 29.59 2.81
CA GLU A 21 11.75 28.14 3.10
C GLU A 21 12.55 27.77 4.35
N THR A 22 13.16 28.72 5.08
CA THR A 22 13.85 28.41 6.34
C THR A 22 12.90 27.85 7.42
N GLU A 23 11.60 28.14 7.34
CA GLU A 23 10.56 27.50 8.16
C GLU A 23 10.09 26.14 7.61
N PHE A 24 10.35 25.85 6.33
CA PHE A 24 10.10 24.57 5.66
C PHE A 24 11.10 23.46 6.08
N SER A 25 12.21 23.85 6.71
CA SER A 25 13.28 22.92 7.10
C SER A 25 12.99 22.10 8.37
N LYS A 26 11.93 22.42 9.13
CA LYS A 26 11.77 21.86 10.48
C LYS A 26 10.78 20.71 10.66
N LYS A 27 10.07 20.26 9.63
CA LYS A 27 9.30 19.01 9.72
C LYS A 27 8.93 18.48 8.35
N ASN A 28 9.56 17.36 8.00
CA ASN A 28 9.05 16.33 7.10
C ASN A 28 8.85 16.72 5.62
N ASP A 29 9.67 16.08 4.78
CA ASP A 29 9.24 15.30 3.61
C ASP A 29 10.27 15.31 2.47
N ASN A 30 11.56 15.19 2.81
CA ASN A 30 12.55 14.54 1.94
C ASN A 30 12.27 13.02 1.78
N VAL A 31 11.00 12.66 1.72
CA VAL A 31 10.55 11.36 1.26
C VAL A 31 10.63 11.43 -0.25
N LEU A 32 11.66 10.76 -0.79
CA LEU A 32 11.85 10.48 -2.21
C LEU A 32 10.49 10.28 -2.91
N MET A 33 10.39 10.79 -4.14
CA MET A 33 9.25 10.67 -5.07
C MET A 33 8.75 9.23 -5.35
N LEU A 34 9.32 8.25 -4.64
CA LEU A 34 8.98 6.83 -4.59
C LEU A 34 7.74 6.51 -3.72
N ASN A 35 7.36 7.39 -2.78
CA ASN A 35 6.15 7.18 -1.94
C ASN A 35 4.89 7.78 -2.57
N LYS A 36 4.84 7.92 -3.89
CA LYS A 36 3.69 8.45 -4.63
C LYS A 36 3.24 7.42 -5.67
N LYS A 37 2.00 6.96 -5.59
CA LYS A 37 1.38 6.10 -6.61
C LYS A 37 0.52 6.98 -7.52
N VAL A 38 0.72 6.85 -8.83
CA VAL A 38 -0.13 7.48 -9.85
C VAL A 38 -1.24 6.49 -10.21
N ASN A 39 -2.49 6.94 -10.11
CA ASN A 39 -3.67 6.16 -10.48
C ASN A 39 -4.01 6.38 -11.96
N ASP A 40 -4.85 5.51 -12.53
CA ASP A 40 -5.22 5.52 -13.96
C ASP A 40 -6.00 6.77 -14.38
N ASP A 41 -6.59 7.49 -13.42
CA ASP A 41 -7.30 8.77 -13.61
C ASP A 41 -6.35 9.99 -13.58
N GLY A 42 -5.05 9.77 -13.39
CA GLY A 42 -4.03 10.82 -13.29
C GLY A 42 -3.88 11.41 -11.88
N THR A 43 -4.64 10.95 -10.90
CA THR A 43 -4.53 11.41 -9.51
C THR A 43 -3.29 10.82 -8.85
N VAL A 44 -2.60 11.62 -8.01
CA VAL A 44 -1.39 11.21 -7.27
C VAL A 44 -1.72 11.00 -5.79
N ASN A 45 -1.63 9.76 -5.33
CA ASN A 45 -1.81 9.42 -3.92
C ASN A 45 -0.46 9.31 -3.21
N LEU A 46 -0.32 9.98 -2.07
CA LEU A 46 0.78 9.72 -1.15
C LEU A 46 0.57 8.34 -0.52
N LEU A 47 1.56 7.46 -0.67
CA LEU A 47 1.60 6.16 0.01
C LEU A 47 1.90 6.40 1.48
N ASN A 48 0.87 6.80 2.24
CA ASN A 48 0.93 6.82 3.69
C ASN A 48 0.93 5.36 4.16
N GLN A 49 2.05 4.93 4.72
CA GLN A 49 2.30 3.53 5.14
C GLN A 49 1.21 2.94 6.05
N SER A 50 0.38 3.77 6.69
CA SER A 50 -0.63 3.33 7.65
C SER A 50 -1.95 2.85 7.05
N GLU A 51 -2.36 3.34 5.88
CA GLU A 51 -3.70 3.04 5.33
C GLU A 51 -3.73 1.75 4.49
N ASP A 52 -2.59 1.36 3.90
CA ASP A 52 -2.47 0.16 3.06
C ASP A 52 -2.53 -1.17 3.85
N PHE A 53 -2.19 -1.18 5.15
CA PHE A 53 -2.16 -2.43 5.92
C PHE A 53 -3.54 -3.10 6.02
N ASN A 54 -4.62 -2.33 6.12
CA ASN A 54 -5.97 -2.90 6.24
C ASN A 54 -6.42 -3.54 4.92
N GLU A 55 -6.07 -2.94 3.78
CA GLU A 55 -6.39 -3.49 2.47
C GLU A 55 -5.55 -4.76 2.19
N VAL A 56 -4.26 -4.72 2.54
CA VAL A 56 -3.37 -5.88 2.46
C VAL A 56 -3.88 -7.03 3.36
N ASN A 57 -4.29 -6.73 4.59
CA ASN A 57 -4.85 -7.73 5.50
C ASN A 57 -6.14 -8.36 4.94
N LYS A 58 -7.04 -7.56 4.36
CA LYS A 58 -8.26 -8.10 3.70
C LYS A 58 -7.93 -9.04 2.54
N VAL A 59 -6.92 -8.71 1.74
CA VAL A 59 -6.47 -9.57 0.63
C VAL A 59 -5.86 -10.87 1.16
N ILE A 60 -5.06 -10.79 2.23
CA ILE A 60 -4.46 -11.95 2.89
C ILE A 60 -5.55 -12.85 3.48
N ASP A 61 -6.49 -12.29 4.24
CA ASP A 61 -7.60 -13.03 4.85
C ASP A 61 -8.41 -13.76 3.79
N LYS A 62 -8.79 -13.07 2.70
CA LYS A 62 -9.53 -13.69 1.60
C LYS A 62 -8.77 -14.86 0.96
N LYS A 63 -7.46 -14.70 0.73
CA LYS A 63 -6.62 -15.79 0.17
C LYS A 63 -6.50 -16.96 1.14
N LEU A 64 -6.31 -16.68 2.43
CA LEU A 64 -6.24 -17.71 3.46
C LEU A 64 -7.55 -18.47 3.59
N SER A 65 -8.70 -17.79 3.60
CA SER A 65 -10.02 -18.44 3.64
C SER A 65 -10.19 -19.40 2.46
N VAL A 66 -9.88 -18.97 1.24
CA VAL A 66 -10.00 -19.83 0.04
C VAL A 66 -9.07 -21.04 0.11
N LEU A 67 -7.83 -20.85 0.56
CA LEU A 67 -6.86 -21.95 0.70
C LEU A 67 -7.30 -22.96 1.78
N LEU A 68 -7.77 -22.47 2.92
CA LEU A 68 -8.25 -23.30 4.02
C LEU A 68 -9.50 -24.07 3.60
N GLU A 69 -10.46 -23.42 2.96
CA GLU A 69 -11.69 -24.05 2.46
C GLU A 69 -11.36 -25.15 1.45
N LYS A 70 -10.51 -24.87 0.46
CA LYS A 70 -10.08 -25.87 -0.53
C LYS A 70 -9.39 -27.07 0.12
N LYS A 71 -8.48 -26.81 1.07
CA LYS A 71 -7.73 -27.88 1.76
C LYS A 71 -8.64 -28.69 2.68
N MET A 72 -9.56 -28.04 3.39
CA MET A 72 -10.52 -28.71 4.28
C MET A 72 -11.50 -29.57 3.48
N ASN A 73 -12.05 -29.05 2.38
CA ASN A 73 -12.95 -29.82 1.51
C ASN A 73 -12.26 -31.06 0.94
N SER A 74 -11.02 -30.93 0.42
CA SER A 74 -10.25 -32.08 -0.07
C SER A 74 -9.92 -33.10 1.04
N MET A 75 -9.62 -32.61 2.26
CA MET A 75 -9.39 -33.50 3.40
C MET A 75 -10.67 -34.25 3.79
N LEU A 76 -11.82 -33.57 3.81
CA LEU A 76 -13.11 -34.18 4.12
C LEU A 76 -13.50 -35.19 3.05
N GLU A 77 -13.41 -34.85 1.77
CA GLU A 77 -13.69 -35.77 0.65
C GLU A 77 -12.83 -37.05 0.71
N SER A 78 -11.56 -36.92 1.09
CA SER A 78 -10.65 -38.08 1.16
C SER A 78 -10.74 -38.89 2.45
N LYS A 79 -10.95 -38.24 3.60
CA LYS A 79 -10.91 -38.88 4.93
C LYS A 79 -12.27 -39.26 5.48
N LEU A 80 -13.32 -38.49 5.19
CA LEU A 80 -14.66 -38.77 5.69
C LEU A 80 -15.17 -40.16 5.25
N PRO A 81 -15.01 -40.59 3.99
CA PRO A 81 -15.44 -41.93 3.58
C PRO A 81 -14.68 -43.03 4.33
N GLN A 82 -13.36 -42.86 4.54
CA GLN A 82 -12.54 -43.84 5.26
C GLN A 82 -12.98 -43.98 6.72
N ILE A 83 -13.29 -42.85 7.38
CA ILE A 83 -13.76 -42.83 8.76
C ILE A 83 -15.14 -43.50 8.86
N LEU A 84 -16.06 -43.18 7.95
CA LEU A 84 -17.39 -43.78 7.90
C LEU A 84 -17.33 -45.28 7.61
N ASP A 85 -16.53 -45.70 6.63
CA ASP A 85 -16.32 -47.11 6.31
C ASP A 85 -15.80 -47.89 7.51
N ASN A 86 -14.79 -47.37 8.21
CA ASN A 86 -14.24 -48.01 9.41
C ASN A 86 -15.28 -48.07 10.54
N TYR A 87 -16.05 -47.00 10.74
CA TYR A 87 -17.11 -46.96 11.74
C TYR A 87 -18.18 -48.02 11.45
N PHE A 88 -18.68 -48.10 10.21
CA PHE A 88 -19.71 -49.08 9.83
C PHE A 88 -19.19 -50.52 9.81
N LYS A 89 -17.92 -50.75 9.46
CA LYS A 89 -17.29 -52.07 9.52
C LYS A 89 -17.09 -52.57 10.95
N ASN A 90 -16.73 -51.68 11.88
CA ASN A 90 -16.49 -52.03 13.29
C ASN A 90 -17.78 -52.07 14.15
N LYS A 91 -18.93 -51.64 13.60
CA LYS A 91 -20.23 -51.70 14.27
C LYS A 91 -20.99 -53.02 14.04
N LYS A 92 -20.43 -53.92 13.22
CA LYS A 92 -20.90 -55.28 12.97
C LYS A 92 -20.08 -56.26 13.79
#